data_AF-A0A518VFK8-F1
#
_entry.id   AF-A0A518VFK8-F1
#
_cell.length_a   1.000
_cell.length_b   1.000
_cell.length_c   1.000
_cell.angle_alpha   90.00
_cell.angle_beta   90.00
_cell.angle_gamma   90.00
#
_symmetry.space_group_name_H-M   'P 1'
#
loop_
_entity.id
_entity.type
_entity.pdbx_description
1 polymer ?
#
loop_
_entity_poly.entity_id
_entity_poly.type
_entity_poly.pdbx_seq_one_letter_code
_entity_poly.pdbx_strand_id
1 'polypeptide(L)'
;MLPHEAGRREPDNETLHKLADFFNVSIDYLLGRSEDTSNRVLIDPFISVLNDPTLSEEDKDIIDRIRSLPPSKKHLVKELLKAFESETKK
;
A
#
# COMPACT_ATOMS: atom_id res chain seq x y z
N MET A 1 18.41 37.00 12.99
CA MET A 1 17.35 36.13 13.56
C MET A 1 17.15 35.00 12.56
N LEU A 2 17.69 33.82 12.85
CA LEU A 2 17.56 32.62 12.01
C LEU A 2 16.64 31.63 12.72
N PRO A 3 15.50 31.29 12.12
CA PRO A 3 14.82 30.04 12.36
C PRO A 3 14.98 29.19 11.10
N HIS A 4 16.00 28.34 11.07
CA HIS A 4 15.98 27.12 10.25
C HIS A 4 15.09 26.10 10.98
N GLU A 5 13.80 26.41 11.10
CA GLU A 5 12.79 25.46 11.55
C GLU A 5 12.50 24.52 10.40
N ALA A 6 13.17 23.37 10.43
CA ALA A 6 12.88 22.26 9.54
C ALA A 6 11.42 21.83 9.72
N GLY A 7 10.61 21.94 8.66
CA GLY A 7 9.26 21.40 8.69
C GLY A 7 8.47 21.68 7.42
N ARG A 8 8.64 20.81 6.42
CA ARG A 8 7.98 20.80 5.08
C ARG A 8 8.53 21.85 4.11
N ARG A 9 9.64 21.51 3.45
CA ARG A 9 9.84 21.95 2.07
C ARG A 9 8.75 21.26 1.27
N GLU A 10 7.69 21.97 0.94
CA GLU A 10 6.78 21.48 -0.10
C GLU A 10 7.64 21.21 -1.35
N PRO A 11 7.52 20.01 -1.95
CA PRO A 11 8.23 19.73 -3.19
C PRO A 11 7.83 20.81 -4.20
N ASP A 12 8.82 21.35 -4.90
CA ASP A 12 8.55 22.28 -5.98
C ASP A 12 7.75 21.58 -7.08
N ASN A 13 7.15 22.38 -7.95
CA ASN A 13 6.30 21.86 -9.02
C ASN A 13 7.09 20.91 -9.95
N GLU A 14 8.39 21.16 -10.15
CA GLU A 14 9.27 20.29 -10.93
C GLU A 14 9.49 18.91 -10.25
N THR A 15 9.69 18.88 -8.94
CA THR A 15 9.78 17.62 -8.17
C THR A 15 8.47 16.87 -8.19
N LEU A 16 7.33 17.58 -8.08
CA LEU A 16 6.01 16.96 -8.21
C LEU A 16 5.81 16.36 -9.61
N HIS A 17 6.22 17.04 -10.67
CA HIS A 17 6.21 16.50 -12.03
C HIS A 17 7.08 15.24 -12.15
N LYS A 18 8.32 15.28 -11.65
CA LYS A 18 9.23 14.13 -11.68
C LYS A 18 8.67 12.93 -10.92
N LEU A 19 8.04 13.16 -9.77
CA LEU A 19 7.37 12.11 -9.00
C LEU A 19 6.13 11.58 -9.74
N ALA A 20 5.34 12.46 -10.34
CA ALA A 20 4.16 12.10 -11.12
C ALA A 20 4.54 11.22 -12.31
N ASP A 21 5.60 11.59 -13.04
CA ASP A 21 6.14 10.83 -14.16
C ASP A 21 6.75 9.50 -13.68
N PHE A 22 7.49 9.50 -12.56
CA PHE A 22 8.10 8.28 -11.99
C PHE A 22 7.05 7.24 -11.58
N PHE A 23 5.96 7.67 -10.96
CA PHE A 23 4.86 6.79 -10.55
C PHE A 23 3.79 6.62 -11.65
N ASN A 24 3.93 7.31 -12.79
CA ASN A 24 2.96 7.36 -13.89
C ASN A 24 1.53 7.73 -13.42
N VAL A 25 1.43 8.77 -12.60
CA VAL A 25 0.21 9.32 -12.00
C VAL A 25 0.10 10.82 -12.28
N SER A 26 -1.05 11.45 -12.01
CA SER A 26 -1.20 12.90 -12.15
C SER A 26 -0.62 13.66 -10.94
N ILE A 27 -0.30 14.93 -11.12
CA ILE A 27 0.09 15.80 -9.98
C ILE A 27 -1.07 15.96 -9.01
N ASP A 28 -2.30 16.09 -9.50
CA ASP A 28 -3.50 16.14 -8.67
C ASP A 28 -3.68 14.88 -7.82
N TYR A 29 -3.18 13.72 -8.27
CA TYR A 29 -3.13 12.50 -7.48
C TYR A 29 -2.13 12.62 -6.32
N LEU A 30 -0.92 13.13 -6.57
CA LEU A 30 0.08 13.36 -5.52
C LEU A 30 -0.38 14.38 -4.47
N LEU A 31 -1.17 15.37 -4.89
CA LEU A 31 -1.70 16.42 -4.03
C LEU A 31 -3.05 16.07 -3.39
N GLY A 32 -3.62 14.90 -3.69
CA GLY A 32 -4.92 14.45 -3.15
C GLY A 32 -6.12 15.30 -3.60
N ARG A 33 -6.01 15.98 -4.76
CA ARG A 33 -7.03 16.88 -5.33
C ARG A 33 -7.81 16.28 -6.49
N SER A 34 -7.55 15.03 -6.86
CA SER A 34 -8.31 14.35 -7.90
C SER A 34 -9.78 14.16 -7.45
N GLU A 35 -10.73 14.62 -8.27
CA GLU A 35 -12.18 14.49 -8.03
C GLU A 35 -12.67 13.03 -8.07
N ASP A 36 -11.82 12.11 -8.52
CA ASP A 36 -11.99 10.68 -8.28
C ASP A 36 -11.80 10.37 -6.79
N THR A 37 -12.90 10.50 -6.04
CA THR A 37 -13.03 9.89 -4.70
C THR A 37 -12.89 8.37 -4.73
N SER A 38 -12.99 7.77 -5.92
CA SER A 38 -12.51 6.44 -6.32
C SER A 38 -11.05 6.17 -5.95
N ASN A 39 -10.26 7.25 -5.82
CA ASN A 39 -8.83 7.25 -5.57
C ASN A 39 -8.48 7.82 -4.19
N ARG A 40 -9.44 7.83 -3.24
CA ARG A 40 -9.13 7.79 -1.80
C ARG A 40 -8.50 6.44 -1.49
N VAL A 41 -7.27 6.33 -1.98
CA VAL A 41 -6.43 5.17 -2.00
C VAL A 41 -7.11 4.03 -2.78
N LEU A 42 -6.69 3.80 -4.02
CA LEU A 42 -6.60 2.42 -4.52
C LEU A 42 -5.56 1.68 -3.67
N ILE A 43 -5.81 1.58 -2.36
CA ILE A 43 -5.08 0.68 -1.49
C ILE A 43 -5.56 -0.63 -2.03
N ASP A 44 -4.69 -1.25 -2.83
CA ASP A 44 -4.69 -2.69 -2.96
C ASP A 44 -5.12 -3.25 -1.59
N PRO A 45 -6.15 -4.10 -1.51
CA PRO A 45 -6.68 -4.58 -0.23
C PRO A 45 -5.58 -5.05 0.74
N PHE A 46 -4.45 -5.49 0.20
CA PHE A 46 -3.23 -5.83 0.94
C PHE A 46 -2.56 -4.64 1.66
N ILE A 47 -2.50 -3.44 1.06
CA ILE A 47 -1.94 -2.24 1.68
C ILE A 47 -2.82 -1.74 2.84
N SER A 48 -4.14 -1.96 2.76
CA SER A 48 -5.04 -1.69 3.90
C SER A 48 -4.76 -2.61 5.08
N VAL A 49 -4.51 -3.89 4.81
CA VAL A 49 -4.16 -4.89 5.84
C VAL A 49 -2.82 -4.55 6.51
N LEU A 50 -1.84 -4.04 5.76
CA LEU A 50 -0.51 -3.70 6.29
C LEU A 50 -0.48 -2.47 7.19
N ASN A 51 -1.41 -1.55 6.98
CA ASN A 51 -1.53 -0.34 7.79
C ASN A 51 -2.45 -0.53 9.00
N ASP A 52 -2.93 -1.74 9.25
CA ASP A 52 -3.79 -2.04 10.39
C ASP A 52 -2.99 -2.05 11.70
N PRO A 53 -3.23 -1.12 12.64
CA PRO A 53 -2.53 -1.09 13.92
C PRO A 53 -2.93 -2.23 14.87
N THR A 54 -4.00 -2.98 14.55
CA THR A 54 -4.50 -4.11 15.35
C THR A 54 -3.88 -5.44 14.94
N LEU A 55 -3.05 -5.47 13.89
CA LEU A 55 -2.40 -6.68 13.40
C LEU A 55 -1.40 -7.24 14.42
N SER A 56 -1.56 -8.52 14.76
CA SER A 56 -0.66 -9.19 15.69
C SER A 56 0.74 -9.36 15.10
N GLU A 57 1.75 -9.58 15.95
CA GLU A 57 3.11 -9.86 15.49
C GLU A 57 3.19 -11.16 14.68
N GLU A 58 2.31 -12.12 14.95
CA GLU A 58 2.19 -13.38 14.20
C GLU A 58 1.64 -13.13 12.79
N ASP A 59 0.57 -12.35 12.67
CA ASP A 59 -0.03 -12.02 11.37
C ASP A 59 0.94 -11.23 10.48
N LYS A 60 1.72 -10.32 11.08
CA LYS A 60 2.78 -9.57 10.39
C LYS A 60 3.85 -10.50 9.80
N ASP A 61 4.35 -11.48 10.57
CA ASP A 61 5.34 -12.47 10.09
C ASP A 61 4.79 -13.26 8.89
N ILE A 62 3.55 -13.74 9.00
CA ILE A 62 2.90 -14.52 7.93
C ILE A 62 2.83 -13.70 6.64
N ILE A 63 2.43 -12.43 6.73
CA ILE A 63 2.31 -11.55 5.57
C ILE A 63 3.68 -11.29 4.93
N ASP A 64 4.72 -11.05 5.71
CA ASP A 64 6.08 -10.87 5.19
C ASP A 64 6.61 -12.14 4.51
N ARG A 65 6.34 -13.31 5.09
CA ARG A 65 6.63 -14.61 4.48
C ARG A 65 5.97 -14.71 3.11
N ILE A 66 4.67 -14.43 3.02
CA ILE A 66 3.89 -14.51 1.77
C ILE A 66 4.40 -13.50 0.73
N ARG A 67 4.81 -12.29 1.16
CA ARG A 67 5.37 -11.27 0.26
C ARG A 67 6.65 -11.74 -0.41
N SER A 68 7.54 -12.38 0.36
CA SER A 68 8.85 -12.88 -0.11
C SER A 68 8.75 -14.08 -1.08
N LEU A 69 7.57 -14.69 -1.21
CA LEU A 69 7.38 -15.86 -2.07
C LEU A 69 7.36 -15.48 -3.56
N PRO A 70 7.93 -16.32 -4.45
CA PRO A 70 7.75 -16.20 -5.89
C PRO A 70 6.26 -16.32 -6.28
N PRO A 71 5.82 -15.70 -7.39
CA PRO A 71 4.42 -15.75 -7.84
C PRO A 71 3.87 -17.18 -7.97
N SER A 72 4.72 -18.11 -8.41
CA SER A 72 4.38 -19.54 -8.56
C SER A 72 3.99 -20.20 -7.24
N LYS A 73 4.59 -19.79 -6.11
CA LYS A 73 4.30 -20.35 -4.78
C LYS A 73 3.11 -19.66 -4.12
N LYS A 74 2.86 -18.37 -4.42
CA LYS A 74 1.69 -17.64 -3.89
C LYS A 74 0.37 -18.31 -4.29
N HIS A 75 0.31 -18.89 -5.50
CA HIS A 75 -0.88 -19.63 -5.94
C HIS A 75 -1.19 -20.82 -5.03
N LEU A 76 -0.17 -21.58 -4.59
CA LEU A 76 -0.37 -22.70 -3.67
C LEU A 76 -0.92 -22.25 -2.32
N VAL A 77 -0.41 -21.15 -1.77
CA VAL A 77 -0.93 -20.56 -0.53
C VAL A 77 -2.40 -20.17 -0.69
N LYS A 78 -2.76 -19.58 -1.84
CA LYS A 78 -4.15 -19.21 -2.13
C LYS A 78 -5.08 -20.42 -2.18
N GLU A 79 -4.65 -21.52 -2.79
CA GLU A 79 -5.46 -22.74 -2.87
C GLU A 79 -5.60 -23.44 -1.50
N LEU A 80 -4.54 -23.43 -0.68
CA LEU A 80 -4.60 -23.93 0.69
C LEU A 80 -5.61 -23.14 1.55
N LEU A 81 -5.58 -21.80 1.48
CA LEU A 81 -6.51 -20.95 2.22
C LEU A 81 -7.97 -21.24 1.85
N LYS A 82 -8.27 -21.37 0.56
CA LYS A 82 -9.61 -21.75 0.10
C LYS A 82 -10.05 -23.12 0.61
N ALA A 83 -9.13 -24.09 0.68
CA ALA A 83 -9.45 -25.41 1.21
C ALA A 83 -9.88 -25.32 2.69
N PHE A 84 -9.17 -24.55 3.51
CA PHE A 84 -9.55 -24.32 4.91
C PHE A 84 -10.88 -23.56 5.07
N GLU A 85 -11.15 -22.57 4.22
CA GLU A 85 -12.46 -21.88 4.21
C GLU A 85 -13.62 -22.83 3.86
N SER A 86 -13.36 -23.85 3.04
CA SER A 86 -14.38 -24.85 2.67
C SER A 86 -14.64 -25.87 3.77
N GLU A 87 -13.65 -26.20 4.59
CA GLU A 87 -13.77 -27.12 5.73
C GLU A 87 -14.49 -26.49 6.92
N THR A 88 -14.30 -25.19 7.15
CA THR A 88 -14.95 -24.46 8.26
C THR A 88 -16.42 -24.15 8.02
N LYS A 89 -16.91 -24.32 6.78
CA LYS A 89 -18.29 -24.02 6.37
C LYS A 89 -19.22 -25.24 6.35
N LYS A 90 -18.82 -26.35 6.97
CA LYS A 90 -19.56 -27.62 7.00
C LYS A 90 -19.91 -28.00 8.44
#